data_AF-A0A9N9G4A8-F1
#
_entry.id   AF-A0A9N9G4A8-F1
#
_cell.length_a   1.000
_cell.length_b   1.000
_cell.length_c   1.000
_cell.angle_alpha   90.00
_cell.angle_beta   90.00
_cell.angle_gamma   90.00
#
_symmetry.space_group_name_H-M   'P 1'
#
loop_
_entity.id
_entity.type
_entity.pdbx_description
1 polymer ?
#
loop_
_entity_poly.entity_id
_entity_poly.type
_entity_poly.pdbx_seq_one_letter_code
_entity_poly.pdbx_strand_id
1 'polypeptide(L)'
;MDPGLCIIHCADYLFKYAALKNGNDCRCGNDTGLDAYIKLTNDKLINTTCNIKCVGNSSYICGGKDGYTVYNALTAISSYRVPNITISQKLEIINDLRLKKDVRYKGCYKESPYCNQRILNGTSDEPSGMTIEECLKFCDERKYKYAGLE
;
A
#
# COMPACT_ATOMS: atom_id res chain seq x y z
N MET A 1 -9.78 7.61 -1.12
CA MET A 1 -8.38 7.14 -1.04
C MET A 1 -7.64 8.01 -0.04
N ASP A 2 -6.72 7.43 0.72
CA ASP A 2 -5.78 8.13 1.62
C ASP A 2 -4.37 8.16 0.97
N PRO A 3 -3.54 9.21 1.17
CA PRO A 3 -2.22 9.28 0.56
C PRO A 3 -1.30 8.12 0.93
N GLY A 4 -1.26 7.73 2.21
CA GLY A 4 -0.45 6.59 2.66
C GLY A 4 -0.88 5.29 2.00
N LEU A 5 -2.19 5.07 1.81
CA LEU A 5 -2.69 3.91 1.05
C LEU A 5 -2.18 3.88 -0.39
N CYS A 6 -2.23 5.01 -1.10
CA CYS A 6 -1.79 5.07 -2.49
C CYS A 6 -0.27 4.87 -2.59
N ILE A 7 0.49 5.45 -1.67
CA ILE A 7 1.95 5.29 -1.56
C ILE A 7 2.33 3.83 -1.37
N ILE A 8 1.76 3.15 -0.36
CA ILE A 8 2.04 1.74 -0.06
C ILE A 8 1.65 0.86 -1.25
N HIS A 9 0.48 1.10 -1.84
CA HIS A 9 0.05 0.35 -3.01
C HIS A 9 1.07 0.45 -4.15
N CYS A 10 1.51 1.65 -4.53
CA CYS A 10 2.48 1.80 -5.61
C CYS A 10 3.87 1.24 -5.26
N ALA A 11 4.28 1.35 -4.00
CA ALA A 11 5.49 0.73 -3.48
C ALA A 11 5.46 -0.79 -3.60
N ASP A 12 4.35 -1.45 -3.25
CA ASP A 12 4.19 -2.91 -3.35
C ASP A 12 4.37 -3.40 -4.78
N TYR A 13 4.00 -2.59 -5.77
CA TYR A 13 4.21 -2.87 -7.19
C TYR A 13 5.54 -2.33 -7.75
N LEU A 14 6.45 -1.89 -6.88
CA LEU A 14 7.79 -1.40 -7.23
C LEU A 14 7.80 -0.17 -8.15
N PHE A 15 6.75 0.65 -8.10
CA PHE A 15 6.73 1.95 -8.76
C PHE A 15 7.39 3.00 -7.88
N LYS A 16 8.15 3.92 -8.49
CA LYS A 16 8.85 4.99 -7.76
C LYS A 16 7.90 6.06 -7.21
N TYR A 17 6.77 6.28 -7.85
CA TYR A 17 5.85 7.36 -7.51
C TYR A 17 4.41 6.86 -7.37
N ALA A 18 3.71 7.49 -6.42
CA ALA A 18 2.26 7.40 -6.26
C ALA A 18 1.65 8.78 -6.52
N ALA A 19 0.55 8.84 -7.25
CA ALA A 19 -0.13 10.06 -7.63
C ALA A 19 -1.63 9.96 -7.33
N LEU A 20 -2.19 11.02 -6.76
CA LEU A 20 -3.60 11.12 -6.40
C LEU A 20 -4.30 12.20 -7.21
N LYS A 21 -5.50 11.89 -7.70
CA LYS A 21 -6.39 12.81 -8.41
C LYS A 21 -7.81 12.69 -7.90
N ASN A 22 -8.59 13.77 -8.01
CA ASN A 22 -10.03 13.76 -7.71
C ASN A 22 -10.40 13.20 -6.32
N GLY A 23 -9.51 13.29 -5.33
CA GLY A 23 -9.79 12.85 -3.95
C GLY A 23 -9.74 11.33 -3.72
N ASN A 24 -9.84 10.51 -4.76
CA ASN A 24 -9.86 9.05 -4.62
C ASN A 24 -9.15 8.25 -5.71
N ASP A 25 -8.69 8.87 -6.80
CA ASP A 25 -8.04 8.17 -7.90
C ASP A 25 -6.54 8.03 -7.61
N CYS A 26 -6.05 6.78 -7.51
CA CYS A 26 -4.65 6.47 -7.26
C CYS A 26 -3.99 5.94 -8.54
N ARG A 27 -2.81 6.46 -8.84
CA ARG A 27 -2.00 6.10 -10.02
C ARG A 27 -0.56 5.85 -9.59
N CYS A 28 0.07 4.85 -10.18
CA CYS A 28 1.47 4.51 -9.93
C CYS A 28 2.31 4.82 -11.17
N GLY A 29 3.56 5.22 -10.98
CA GLY A 29 4.44 5.57 -12.08
C GLY A 29 5.93 5.56 -11.72
N ASN A 30 6.76 5.64 -12.74
CA ASN A 30 8.21 5.78 -12.64
C ASN A 30 8.65 7.14 -13.21
N ASP A 31 9.96 7.38 -13.31
CA ASP A 31 10.52 8.68 -13.75
C ASP A 31 9.94 9.12 -15.10
N THR A 32 9.86 8.20 -16.07
CA THR A 32 9.25 8.45 -17.39
C THR A 32 7.81 8.95 -17.32
N GLY A 33 7.04 8.46 -16.35
CA GLY A 33 5.66 8.87 -16.15
C GLY A 33 5.57 10.26 -15.55
N LEU A 34 6.51 10.65 -14.69
CA LEU A 34 6.54 11.98 -14.07
C LEU A 34 7.08 13.05 -15.04
N ASP A 35 8.07 12.70 -15.86
CA ASP A 35 8.67 13.59 -16.86
C ASP A 35 7.68 14.04 -17.93
N ALA A 36 6.59 13.28 -18.14
CA ALA A 36 5.51 13.65 -19.04
C ALA A 36 4.59 14.78 -18.51
N TYR A 37 4.78 15.22 -17.25
CA TYR A 37 3.95 16.25 -16.61
C TYR A 37 4.77 17.46 -16.18
N ILE A 38 4.09 18.61 -16.14
CA ILE A 38 4.68 19.88 -15.72
C ILE A 38 4.50 20.03 -14.20
N LYS A 39 5.62 20.13 -13.48
CA LYS A 39 5.59 20.47 -12.05
C LYS A 39 5.22 21.95 -11.88
N LEU A 40 4.12 22.20 -11.20
CA LEU A 40 3.71 23.55 -10.84
C LEU A 40 4.63 24.12 -9.76
N THR A 41 5.01 25.39 -9.89
CA THR A 41 5.88 26.11 -8.94
C THR A 41 5.23 27.35 -8.34
N ASN A 42 4.06 27.76 -8.85
CA ASN A 42 3.32 28.91 -8.37
C ASN A 42 2.24 28.49 -7.36
N ASP A 43 2.30 28.99 -6.14
CA ASP A 43 1.39 28.60 -5.05
C ASP A 43 -0.08 28.84 -5.35
N LYS A 44 -0.41 29.94 -6.02
CA LYS A 44 -1.81 30.23 -6.41
C LYS A 44 -2.32 29.15 -7.37
N LEU A 45 -1.52 28.80 -8.37
CA LEU A 45 -1.88 27.77 -9.34
C LEU A 45 -1.92 26.38 -8.68
N ILE A 46 -0.99 26.06 -7.78
CA ILE A 46 -0.99 24.81 -7.01
C ILE A 46 -2.29 24.69 -6.21
N ASN A 47 -2.67 25.73 -5.47
CA ASN A 47 -3.85 25.74 -4.62
C ASN A 47 -5.18 25.72 -5.40
N THR A 48 -5.18 26.06 -6.69
CA THR A 48 -6.37 25.92 -7.54
C THR A 48 -6.42 24.59 -8.26
N THR A 49 -5.27 24.06 -8.69
CA THR A 49 -5.19 22.83 -9.49
C THR A 49 -5.23 21.57 -8.63
N CYS A 50 -4.66 21.64 -7.43
CA CYS A 50 -4.63 20.57 -6.43
C CYS A 50 -5.36 21.02 -5.16
N ASN A 51 -6.69 21.00 -5.20
CA ASN A 51 -7.54 21.55 -4.14
C ASN A 51 -8.59 20.56 -3.60
N ILE A 52 -8.58 19.32 -4.08
CA ILE A 52 -9.55 18.31 -3.67
C ILE A 52 -8.99 17.54 -2.48
N LYS A 53 -9.74 17.53 -1.38
CA LYS A 53 -9.40 16.74 -0.20
C LYS A 53 -9.54 15.24 -0.46
N CYS A 54 -8.70 14.47 0.20
CA CYS A 54 -8.75 13.01 0.11
C CYS A 54 -10.05 12.47 0.73
N VAL A 55 -10.72 11.55 0.02
CA VAL A 55 -11.93 10.88 0.53
C VAL A 55 -11.62 10.02 1.76
N GLY A 56 -10.41 9.45 1.85
CA GLY A 56 -10.02 8.60 2.98
C GLY A 56 -9.45 9.36 4.18
N ASN A 57 -9.02 10.61 3.98
CA ASN A 57 -8.42 11.43 5.04
C ASN A 57 -8.45 12.92 4.65
N SER A 58 -9.50 13.64 5.06
CA SER A 58 -9.73 15.03 4.63
C SER A 58 -8.69 16.05 5.12
N SER A 59 -7.74 15.63 5.96
CA SER A 59 -6.60 16.44 6.39
C SER A 59 -5.55 16.61 5.28
N TYR A 60 -5.62 15.81 4.22
CA TYR A 60 -4.70 15.85 3.08
C TYR A 60 -5.40 16.25 1.79
N ILE A 61 -4.62 16.80 0.86
CA ILE A 61 -5.02 17.09 -0.53
C ILE A 61 -4.64 15.90 -1.42
N CYS A 62 -5.57 15.43 -2.23
CA CYS A 62 -5.45 14.28 -3.13
C CYS A 62 -5.69 14.72 -4.59
N GLY A 63 -4.85 15.64 -5.04
CA GLY A 63 -4.92 16.26 -6.37
C GLY A 63 -6.09 17.21 -6.53
N GLY A 64 -6.52 17.38 -7.77
CA GLY A 64 -7.69 18.13 -8.15
C GLY A 64 -8.21 17.65 -9.50
N LYS A 65 -9.10 18.44 -10.12
CA LYS A 65 -9.70 18.07 -11.41
C LYS A 65 -8.65 17.95 -12.53
N ASP A 66 -7.65 18.83 -12.47
CA ASP A 66 -6.64 19.00 -13.52
C ASP A 66 -5.21 18.83 -12.98
N GLY A 67 -5.05 18.30 -11.77
CA GLY A 67 -3.75 18.13 -11.13
C GLY A 67 -3.65 16.87 -10.30
N TYR A 68 -2.44 16.33 -10.25
CA TYR A 68 -2.07 15.24 -9.34
C TYR A 68 -1.25 15.79 -8.18
N THR A 69 -1.51 15.30 -6.98
CA THR A 69 -0.52 15.35 -5.89
C THR A 69 0.33 14.09 -5.99
N VAL A 70 1.65 14.24 -6.13
CA VAL A 70 2.60 13.14 -6.36
C VAL A 70 3.48 12.96 -5.14
N TYR A 71 3.69 11.70 -4.74
CA TYR A 71 4.51 11.27 -3.63
C TYR A 71 5.57 10.28 -4.12
N ASN A 72 6.75 10.32 -3.51
CA ASN A 72 7.73 9.26 -3.71
C ASN A 72 7.29 8.03 -2.91
N ALA A 73 7.05 6.93 -3.63
CA ALA A 73 6.53 5.71 -3.03
C ALA A 73 7.62 4.90 -2.33
N LEU A 74 8.87 4.94 -2.83
CA LEU A 74 9.97 4.15 -2.31
C LEU A 74 10.69 4.80 -1.12
N THR A 75 10.63 6.13 -0.97
CA THR A 75 11.21 6.82 0.20
C THR A 75 10.36 6.72 1.47
N ALA A 76 9.08 6.35 1.35
CA ALA A 76 8.21 6.09 2.50
C ALA A 76 8.58 4.78 3.24
N ILE A 77 9.60 4.06 2.75
CA ILE A 77 9.94 2.68 3.07
C ILE A 77 11.34 2.59 3.73
N SER A 78 11.77 3.56 4.54
CA SER A 78 13.11 3.46 5.17
C SER A 78 13.20 2.33 6.19
N SER A 79 12.06 1.86 6.74
CA SER A 79 11.97 0.72 7.68
C SER A 79 11.38 -0.55 7.08
N TYR A 80 10.78 -0.49 5.89
CA TYR A 80 10.12 -1.65 5.29
C TYR A 80 11.09 -2.35 4.33
N ARG A 81 11.46 -3.58 4.70
CA ARG A 81 12.33 -4.41 3.87
C ARG A 81 11.53 -4.82 2.65
N VAL A 82 11.68 -4.09 1.54
CA VAL A 82 11.18 -4.56 0.26
C VAL A 82 11.86 -5.90 0.00
N PRO A 83 11.12 -7.03 -0.02
CA PRO A 83 11.74 -8.30 -0.30
C PRO A 83 12.30 -8.21 -1.73
N ASN A 84 13.56 -8.62 -1.90
CA ASN A 84 14.24 -8.61 -3.19
C ASN A 84 13.63 -9.71 -4.09
N ILE A 85 12.45 -9.42 -4.63
CA ILE A 85 11.70 -10.32 -5.50
C ILE A 85 11.65 -9.70 -6.90
N THR A 86 11.95 -10.50 -7.89
CA THR A 86 11.76 -10.13 -9.29
C THR A 86 10.27 -10.14 -9.64
N ILE A 87 9.89 -9.42 -10.73
CA ILE A 87 8.53 -9.45 -11.27
C ILE A 87 8.08 -10.89 -11.55
N SER A 88 8.97 -11.74 -12.07
CA SER A 88 8.70 -13.15 -12.32
C SER A 88 8.38 -13.91 -11.04
N GLN A 89 9.16 -13.72 -9.98
CA GLN A 89 8.90 -14.33 -8.67
C GLN A 89 7.58 -13.85 -8.06
N LYS A 90 7.26 -12.56 -8.19
CA LYS A 90 5.96 -12.02 -7.73
C LYS A 90 4.79 -12.67 -8.47
N LEU A 91 4.92 -12.83 -9.79
CA LEU A 91 3.90 -13.49 -10.61
C LEU A 91 3.79 -14.98 -10.27
N GLU A 92 4.90 -15.67 -10.01
CA GLU A 92 4.90 -17.06 -9.55
C GLU A 92 4.21 -17.22 -8.20
N ILE A 93 4.48 -16.37 -7.22
CA ILE A 93 3.80 -16.41 -5.91
C ILE A 93 2.30 -16.16 -6.07
N ILE A 94 1.90 -15.13 -6.83
CA ILE A 94 0.49 -14.84 -7.11
C ILE A 94 -0.18 -16.00 -7.83
N ASN A 95 0.50 -16.60 -8.81
CA ASN A 95 0.00 -17.75 -9.56
C ASN A 95 -0.06 -18.98 -8.67
N ASP A 96 0.92 -19.26 -7.82
CA ASP A 96 0.93 -20.39 -6.89
C ASP A 96 -0.21 -20.27 -5.87
N LEU A 97 -0.41 -19.08 -5.30
CA LEU A 97 -1.55 -18.79 -4.40
C LEU A 97 -2.91 -18.90 -5.10
N ARG A 98 -3.00 -18.52 -6.39
CA ARG A 98 -4.23 -18.67 -7.20
C ARG A 98 -4.47 -20.10 -7.68
N LEU A 99 -3.41 -20.83 -8.05
CA LEU A 99 -3.47 -22.16 -8.70
C LEU A 99 -3.54 -23.29 -7.68
N LYS A 100 -2.86 -23.18 -6.52
CA LYS A 100 -2.93 -24.21 -5.47
C LYS A 100 -4.27 -24.23 -4.73
N LYS A 101 -5.18 -23.27 -4.99
CA LYS A 101 -6.45 -23.13 -4.24
C LYS A 101 -6.20 -23.34 -2.74
N ASP A 102 -5.19 -22.69 -2.17
CA ASP A 102 -5.03 -22.76 -0.73
C ASP A 102 -6.21 -22.02 -0.10
N VAL A 103 -7.25 -22.78 0.26
CA VAL A 103 -8.49 -22.29 0.85
C VAL A 103 -8.25 -21.55 2.18
N ARG A 104 -7.05 -21.66 2.76
CA ARG A 104 -6.61 -20.97 3.95
C ARG A 104 -6.23 -19.51 3.67
N TYR A 105 -5.74 -19.18 2.48
CA TYR A 105 -5.44 -17.78 2.12
C TYR A 105 -6.74 -17.01 1.89
N LYS A 106 -6.99 -16.00 2.74
CA LYS A 106 -8.21 -15.18 2.66
C LYS A 106 -8.02 -13.88 1.87
N GLY A 107 -6.79 -13.48 1.61
CA GLY A 107 -6.46 -12.25 0.89
C GLY A 107 -5.50 -11.35 1.66
N CYS A 108 -5.10 -10.24 1.03
CA CYS A 108 -4.39 -9.15 1.67
C CYS A 108 -5.42 -8.15 2.22
N TYR A 109 -5.32 -7.83 3.52
CA TYR A 109 -6.25 -6.94 4.21
C TYR A 109 -5.48 -5.78 4.82
N LYS A 110 -5.98 -4.55 4.66
CA LYS A 110 -5.40 -3.34 5.26
C LYS A 110 -6.12 -2.98 6.57
N GLU A 111 -5.37 -2.60 7.60
CA GLU A 111 -5.94 -2.16 8.88
C GLU A 111 -6.95 -1.01 8.73
N SER A 112 -8.01 -1.02 9.54
CA SER A 112 -9.08 -0.01 9.48
C SER A 112 -8.58 1.32 10.03
N PRO A 113 -8.53 2.40 9.22
CA PRO A 113 -8.02 3.69 9.66
C PRO A 113 -9.00 4.46 10.56
N TYR A 114 -10.23 3.97 10.73
CA TYR A 114 -11.29 4.69 11.45
C TYR A 114 -11.47 4.25 12.91
N CYS A 115 -10.94 3.07 13.27
CA CYS A 115 -11.20 2.48 14.58
C CYS A 115 -9.93 2.16 15.39
N ASN A 116 -8.72 2.41 14.86
CA ASN A 116 -7.45 1.95 15.47
C ASN A 116 -7.48 0.48 15.90
N GLN A 117 -8.24 -0.35 15.18
CA GLN A 117 -8.38 -1.77 15.48
C GLN A 117 -7.50 -2.56 14.53
N ARG A 118 -6.59 -3.35 15.12
CA ARG A 118 -5.87 -4.40 14.38
C ARG A 118 -6.90 -5.35 13.77
N ILE A 119 -6.70 -5.73 12.52
CA ILE A 119 -7.57 -6.70 11.82
C ILE A 119 -7.62 -8.02 12.60
N LEU A 120 -6.48 -8.42 13.16
CA LEU A 120 -6.33 -9.53 14.09
C LEU A 120 -5.92 -8.95 15.44
N ASN A 121 -6.86 -8.89 16.38
CA ASN A 121 -6.68 -8.28 17.70
C ASN A 121 -6.45 -9.30 18.82
N GLY A 122 -6.00 -10.51 18.46
CA GLY A 122 -5.72 -11.60 19.40
C GLY A 122 -4.35 -11.48 20.05
N THR A 123 -3.36 -12.16 19.47
CA THR A 123 -1.97 -12.20 19.95
C THR A 123 -1.01 -11.88 18.81
N SER A 124 0.21 -11.49 19.14
CA SER A 124 1.30 -11.25 18.19
C SER A 124 2.63 -11.76 18.75
N ASP A 125 3.58 -12.03 17.86
CA ASP A 125 4.98 -12.32 18.15
C ASP A 125 5.84 -11.92 16.94
N GLU A 126 7.10 -11.56 17.16
CA GLU A 126 8.01 -11.01 16.14
C GLU A 126 9.40 -11.71 16.12
N PRO A 127 9.48 -13.05 16.06
CA PRO A 127 10.74 -13.76 15.97
C PRO A 127 11.55 -13.39 14.72
N SER A 128 12.88 -13.33 14.88
CA SER A 128 13.81 -13.20 13.77
C SER A 128 13.75 -14.44 12.89
N GLY A 129 13.32 -14.30 11.63
CA GLY A 129 13.22 -15.40 10.67
C GLY A 129 11.79 -15.92 10.43
N MET A 130 10.77 -15.14 10.80
CA MET A 130 9.36 -15.47 10.62
C MET A 130 9.01 -16.05 9.24
N THR A 131 8.31 -17.18 9.25
CA THR A 131 7.71 -17.83 8.07
C THR A 131 6.18 -17.89 8.17
N ILE A 132 5.52 -18.22 7.05
CA ILE A 132 4.07 -18.45 7.02
C ILE A 132 3.70 -19.61 7.93
N GLU A 133 4.46 -20.72 7.87
CA GLU A 133 4.22 -21.93 8.64
C GLU A 133 4.37 -21.69 10.14
N GLU A 134 5.36 -20.90 10.57
CA GLU A 134 5.56 -20.55 11.98
C GLU A 134 4.44 -19.67 12.51
N CYS A 135 4.02 -18.65 11.75
CA CYS A 135 2.89 -17.79 12.12
C CYS A 135 1.58 -18.58 12.23
N LEU A 136 1.30 -19.47 11.26
CA LEU A 136 0.13 -20.34 11.28
C LEU A 136 0.15 -21.26 12.49
N LYS A 137 1.28 -21.91 12.77
CA LYS A 137 1.45 -22.80 13.93
C LYS A 137 1.24 -22.05 15.25
N PHE A 138 1.86 -20.87 15.39
CA PHE A 138 1.74 -20.04 16.59
C PHE A 138 0.30 -19.68 16.93
N CYS A 139 -0.49 -19.30 15.92
CA CYS A 139 -1.90 -18.96 16.07
C CYS A 139 -2.79 -20.20 16.29
N ASP A 140 -2.52 -21.30 15.60
CA ASP A 140 -3.28 -22.56 15.71
C ASP A 140 -3.13 -23.20 17.11
N GLU A 141 -1.90 -23.24 17.65
CA GLU A 141 -1.63 -23.71 19.02
C GLU A 141 -2.41 -22.92 20.09
N ARG A 142 -2.74 -21.65 19.78
CA ARG A 142 -3.51 -20.74 20.64
C ARG A 142 -5.00 -20.69 20.29
N LYS A 143 -5.45 -21.58 19.39
CA LYS A 143 -6.85 -21.75 18.95
C LYS A 143 -7.44 -20.52 18.24
N TYR A 144 -6.60 -19.70 17.60
CA TYR A 144 -7.10 -18.62 16.75
C TYR A 144 -7.55 -19.16 15.39
N LYS A 145 -8.68 -18.63 14.90
CA LYS A 145 -9.26 -19.01 13.61
C LYS A 145 -8.49 -18.44 12.41
N TYR A 146 -7.72 -17.38 12.62
CA TYR A 146 -7.00 -16.65 11.59
C TYR A 146 -5.59 -16.32 12.07
N ALA A 147 -4.65 -16.31 11.13
CA ALA A 147 -3.29 -15.80 11.32
C ALA A 147 -3.01 -14.78 10.22
N GLY A 148 -2.14 -13.81 10.50
CA GLY A 148 -1.77 -12.76 9.58
C GLY A 148 -0.33 -12.35 9.84
N LEU A 149 0.41 -12.17 8.76
CA LEU A 149 1.73 -11.54 8.78
C LEU A 149 1.54 -10.07 8.40
N GLU A 150 2.23 -9.19 9.12
CA GLU A 150 2.38 -7.75 8.85
C GLU A 150 3.80 -7.45 8.40
#